data_AF-A0A1X2HKE4-F1
#
_entry.id   AF-A0A1X2HKE4-F1
#
_cell.length_a   1.000
_cell.length_b   1.000
_cell.length_c   1.000
_cell.angle_alpha   90.00
_cell.angle_beta   90.00
_cell.angle_gamma   90.00
#
_symmetry.space_group_name_H-M   'P 1'
#
loop_
_entity.id
_entity.type
_entity.pdbx_description
1 polymer ?
#
loop_
_entity_poly.entity_id
_entity_poly.type
_entity_poly.pdbx_seq_one_letter_code
_entity_poly.pdbx_strand_id
1 'polypeptide(L)'
;IKQKCTKWWMVILEKYIQQASMETISAVRVLTCDCLSSIAKAVFERLPTRYQRLAMALLLPLPEDEESQVRAAACRALGAFVLFPSLREDTCFVSDMATAILDRMKDSVTLVRLRASWAQGNLCDALVIVSDAEDFNLREWVSIPTWMAILSTATSASLDNDKLRSNAVRAMGSLLRITPFDYFQDRHGMLLLRDAMVGLVKNIENGSLKTRWNACHAASNILKNDAFPMGFLHQGQGQQSDYDENGERYGKQLQQQQEYTWTATVYCALIHAVTKCKNYKVRINACLALATPHRRSLYGRHLQTIFQAILSTWHTCHDPNITADFQEYKYQEQLNHQVIPFPPFHSSFPLSAEYVSLYSITFILLR
;
A
#
# COMPACT_ATOMS: atom_id res chain seq x y z
N ILE A 1 -5.45 -38.41 -3.62
CA ILE A 1 -6.14 -37.20 -4.15
C ILE A 1 -5.13 -36.15 -4.61
N LYS A 2 -4.23 -35.68 -3.73
CA LYS A 2 -3.24 -34.62 -4.03
C LYS A 2 -2.38 -34.80 -5.29
N GLN A 3 -1.86 -36.00 -5.57
CA GLN A 3 -1.03 -36.28 -6.76
C GLN A 3 -1.87 -36.43 -8.05
N LYS A 4 -3.14 -36.86 -7.93
CA LYS A 4 -4.07 -36.93 -9.08
C LYS A 4 -4.40 -35.53 -9.60
N CYS A 5 -4.59 -34.55 -8.70
CA CYS A 5 -4.84 -33.15 -9.07
C CYS A 5 -3.67 -32.55 -9.86
N THR A 6 -2.42 -32.75 -9.43
CA THR A 6 -1.25 -32.22 -10.15
C THR A 6 -1.13 -32.83 -11.55
N LYS A 7 -1.30 -34.16 -11.68
CA LYS A 7 -1.29 -34.83 -13.00
C LYS A 7 -2.40 -34.34 -13.92
N TRP A 8 -3.59 -34.09 -13.37
CA TRP A 8 -4.69 -33.51 -14.15
C TRP A 8 -4.31 -32.14 -14.70
N TRP A 9 -3.78 -31.23 -13.86
CA TRP A 9 -3.35 -29.91 -14.31
C TRP A 9 -2.22 -29.94 -15.34
N MET A 10 -1.29 -30.89 -15.24
CA MET A 10 -0.26 -31.08 -16.27
C MET A 10 -0.90 -31.37 -17.64
N VAL A 11 -1.88 -32.27 -17.70
CA VAL A 11 -2.62 -32.60 -18.93
C VAL A 11 -3.43 -31.40 -19.42
N ILE A 12 -4.09 -30.69 -18.50
CA ILE A 12 -4.90 -29.51 -18.84
C ILE A 12 -4.04 -28.41 -19.47
N LEU A 13 -2.90 -28.08 -18.86
CA LEU A 13 -1.99 -27.06 -19.36
C LEU A 13 -1.45 -27.40 -20.76
N GLU A 14 -0.96 -28.62 -20.92
CA GLU A 14 -0.25 -29.05 -22.13
C GLU A 14 -1.18 -29.32 -23.32
N LYS A 15 -2.37 -29.89 -23.06
CA LYS A 15 -3.28 -30.28 -24.15
C LYS A 15 -4.34 -29.25 -24.46
N TYR A 16 -4.89 -28.59 -23.45
CA TYR A 16 -6.10 -27.78 -23.62
C TYR A 16 -5.81 -26.29 -23.53
N ILE A 17 -5.15 -25.84 -22.46
CA ILE A 17 -4.88 -24.40 -22.25
C ILE A 17 -3.92 -23.86 -23.31
N GLN A 18 -2.91 -24.63 -23.72
CA GLN A 18 -1.99 -24.21 -24.78
C GLN A 18 -2.68 -24.01 -26.13
N GLN A 19 -3.68 -24.84 -26.48
CA GLN A 19 -4.46 -24.66 -27.70
C GLN A 19 -5.44 -23.50 -27.54
N ALA A 20 -6.13 -23.44 -26.41
CA ALA A 20 -7.13 -22.42 -26.10
C ALA A 20 -6.53 -21.00 -26.07
N SER A 21 -5.28 -20.83 -25.65
CA SER A 21 -4.61 -19.52 -25.62
C SER A 21 -4.33 -18.95 -27.02
N MET A 22 -4.26 -19.81 -28.04
CA MET A 22 -3.99 -19.42 -29.44
C MET A 22 -5.24 -19.44 -30.31
N GLU A 23 -6.41 -19.70 -29.72
CA GLU A 23 -7.66 -19.86 -30.46
C GLU A 23 -8.14 -18.51 -31.02
N THR A 24 -8.77 -18.54 -32.19
CA THR A 24 -9.31 -17.36 -32.87
C THR A 24 -10.49 -16.74 -32.11
N ILE A 25 -11.27 -17.57 -31.40
CA ILE A 25 -12.43 -17.16 -30.63
C ILE A 25 -12.00 -16.54 -29.29
N SER A 26 -12.28 -15.24 -29.11
CA SER A 26 -11.89 -14.47 -27.92
C SER A 26 -12.43 -15.05 -26.61
N ALA A 27 -13.65 -15.59 -26.62
CA ALA A 27 -14.24 -16.25 -25.46
C ALA A 27 -13.40 -17.44 -24.96
N VAL A 28 -12.74 -18.18 -25.86
CA VAL A 28 -11.87 -19.31 -25.51
C VAL A 28 -10.56 -18.81 -24.89
N ARG A 29 -10.01 -17.70 -25.39
CA ARG A 29 -8.85 -17.04 -24.79
C ARG A 29 -9.16 -16.44 -23.41
N VAL A 30 -10.37 -15.91 -23.20
CA VAL A 30 -10.85 -15.52 -21.86
C VAL A 30 -10.87 -16.72 -20.91
N LEU A 31 -11.44 -17.85 -21.35
CA LEU A 31 -11.47 -19.08 -20.55
C LEU A 31 -10.07 -19.60 -20.22
N THR A 32 -9.09 -19.40 -21.10
CA THR A 32 -7.68 -19.69 -20.80
C THR A 32 -7.21 -18.93 -19.56
N CYS A 33 -7.40 -17.62 -19.52
CA CYS A 33 -7.05 -16.78 -18.38
C CYS A 33 -7.80 -17.19 -17.11
N ASP A 34 -9.11 -17.41 -17.22
CA ASP A 34 -9.96 -17.79 -16.08
C ASP A 34 -9.56 -19.16 -15.51
N CYS A 35 -9.32 -20.16 -16.37
CA CYS A 35 -8.82 -21.46 -15.97
C CYS A 35 -7.46 -21.37 -15.27
N LEU A 36 -6.51 -20.61 -15.83
CA LEU A 36 -5.21 -20.40 -15.19
C LEU A 36 -5.36 -19.76 -13.81
N SER A 37 -6.16 -18.69 -13.70
CA SER A 37 -6.40 -18.01 -12.42
C SER A 37 -7.12 -18.86 -11.37
N SER A 38 -7.79 -19.94 -11.79
CA SER A 38 -8.47 -20.90 -10.91
C SER A 38 -7.56 -21.97 -10.32
N ILE A 39 -6.31 -22.08 -10.79
CA ILE A 39 -5.35 -23.01 -10.20
C ILE A 39 -5.14 -22.63 -8.74
N ALA A 40 -5.48 -23.54 -7.83
CA ALA A 40 -5.23 -23.31 -6.41
C ALA A 40 -3.73 -23.17 -6.15
N LYS A 41 -3.32 -22.19 -5.33
CA LYS A 41 -1.93 -21.97 -4.91
C LYS A 41 -1.21 -23.27 -4.56
N ALA A 42 -1.78 -24.06 -3.65
CA ALA A 42 -1.18 -25.32 -3.22
C ALA A 42 -0.99 -26.35 -4.36
N VAL A 43 -1.73 -26.25 -5.46
CA VAL A 43 -1.53 -27.09 -6.65
C VAL A 43 -0.43 -26.51 -7.53
N PHE A 44 -0.44 -25.20 -7.78
CA PHE A 44 0.59 -24.52 -8.58
C PHE A 44 1.99 -24.76 -8.02
N GLU A 45 2.17 -24.60 -6.71
CA GLU A 45 3.44 -24.81 -5.99
C GLU A 45 3.96 -26.26 -6.09
N ARG A 46 3.11 -27.22 -6.46
CA ARG A 46 3.49 -28.62 -6.65
C ARG A 46 3.64 -29.01 -8.11
N LEU A 47 3.35 -28.12 -9.06
CA LEU A 47 3.60 -28.38 -10.47
C LEU A 47 5.11 -28.45 -10.70
N PRO A 48 5.59 -29.38 -11.53
CA PRO A 48 6.98 -29.32 -11.99
C PRO A 48 7.27 -27.98 -12.64
N THR A 49 8.48 -27.43 -12.45
CA THR A 49 8.89 -26.09 -12.92
C THR A 49 8.56 -25.83 -14.39
N ARG A 50 8.66 -26.86 -15.25
CA ARG A 50 8.29 -26.74 -16.67
C ARG A 50 6.82 -26.33 -16.89
N TYR A 51 5.90 -26.80 -16.06
CA TYR A 51 4.47 -26.48 -16.16
C TYR A 51 4.12 -25.14 -15.52
N GLN A 52 4.85 -24.72 -14.48
CA GLN A 52 4.75 -23.35 -13.98
C GLN A 52 5.19 -22.36 -15.06
N ARG A 53 6.33 -22.62 -15.71
CA ARG A 53 6.83 -21.83 -16.85
C ARG A 53 5.87 -21.84 -18.04
N LEU A 54 5.30 -23.00 -18.38
CA LEU A 54 4.27 -23.07 -19.42
C LEU A 54 3.07 -22.19 -19.07
N ALA A 55 2.54 -22.27 -17.84
CA ALA A 55 1.42 -21.43 -17.43
C ALA A 55 1.73 -19.92 -17.54
N MET A 56 2.95 -19.50 -17.18
CA MET A 56 3.39 -18.11 -17.35
C MET A 56 3.51 -17.72 -18.83
N ALA A 57 4.15 -18.58 -19.65
CA ALA A 57 4.36 -18.33 -21.07
C ALA A 57 3.04 -18.22 -21.86
N LEU A 58 2.02 -18.97 -21.45
CA LEU A 58 0.69 -18.90 -22.06
C LEU A 58 -0.10 -17.66 -21.58
N LEU A 59 0.21 -17.12 -20.40
CA LEU A 59 -0.53 -16.02 -19.81
C LEU A 59 0.05 -14.64 -20.15
N LEU A 60 1.38 -14.47 -20.09
CA LEU A 60 2.07 -13.19 -20.23
C LEU A 60 1.80 -12.44 -21.54
N PRO A 61 1.53 -13.10 -22.69
CA PRO A 61 1.16 -12.40 -23.93
C PRO A 61 -0.29 -11.88 -23.96
N LEU A 62 -1.22 -12.50 -23.22
CA LEU A 62 -2.66 -12.21 -23.30
C LEU A 62 -3.10 -10.81 -22.81
N PRO A 63 -2.36 -10.08 -21.95
CA PRO A 63 -2.59 -8.68 -21.70
C PRO A 63 -2.52 -7.81 -22.96
N GLU A 64 -1.85 -8.23 -24.03
CA GLU A 64 -1.73 -7.47 -25.30
C GLU A 64 -2.78 -7.86 -26.35
N ASP A 65 -3.70 -8.78 -26.01
CA ASP A 65 -4.71 -9.27 -26.94
C ASP A 65 -5.56 -8.13 -27.54
N GLU A 66 -5.97 -8.27 -28.80
CA GLU A 66 -6.82 -7.29 -29.49
C GLU A 66 -8.16 -7.09 -28.77
N GLU A 67 -8.67 -8.13 -28.11
CA GLU A 67 -9.96 -8.15 -27.45
C GLU A 67 -9.89 -7.73 -25.99
N SER A 68 -10.65 -6.68 -25.64
CA SER A 68 -10.62 -6.07 -24.30
C SER A 68 -10.99 -7.04 -23.17
N GLN A 69 -11.86 -8.02 -23.44
CA GLN A 69 -12.23 -9.02 -22.44
C GLN A 69 -11.07 -9.96 -22.13
N VAL A 70 -10.27 -10.32 -23.13
CA VAL A 70 -9.07 -11.16 -22.94
C VAL A 70 -8.04 -10.41 -22.13
N ARG A 71 -7.75 -9.15 -22.49
CA ARG A 71 -6.82 -8.29 -21.72
C ARG A 71 -7.24 -8.15 -20.26
N ALA A 72 -8.53 -7.94 -20.00
CA ALA A 72 -9.07 -7.83 -18.65
C ALA A 72 -8.92 -9.14 -17.85
N ALA A 73 -9.23 -10.28 -18.46
CA ALA A 73 -9.08 -11.60 -17.84
C ALA A 73 -7.60 -11.92 -17.56
N ALA A 74 -6.71 -11.59 -18.49
CA ALA A 74 -5.26 -11.78 -18.34
C ALA A 74 -4.69 -10.94 -17.19
N CYS A 75 -5.05 -9.65 -17.08
CA CYS A 75 -4.64 -8.80 -15.97
C CYS A 75 -5.09 -9.39 -14.61
N ARG A 76 -6.32 -9.91 -14.55
CA ARG A 76 -6.82 -10.59 -13.34
C ARG A 76 -6.00 -11.83 -13.02
N ALA A 77 -5.69 -12.66 -14.01
CA ALA A 77 -4.91 -13.88 -13.81
C ALA A 77 -3.48 -13.58 -13.33
N LEU A 78 -2.80 -12.60 -13.93
CA LEU A 78 -1.48 -12.13 -13.47
C LEU A 78 -1.52 -11.64 -12.02
N GLY A 79 -2.53 -10.84 -11.66
CA GLY A 79 -2.75 -10.39 -10.29
C GLY A 79 -3.00 -11.52 -9.29
N ALA A 80 -3.52 -12.68 -9.73
CA ALA A 80 -3.64 -13.86 -8.89
C ALA A 80 -2.32 -14.63 -8.78
N PHE A 81 -1.57 -14.75 -9.89
CA PHE A 81 -0.31 -15.48 -9.98
C PHE A 81 0.78 -14.88 -9.09
N VAL A 82 0.88 -13.55 -8.99
CA VAL A 82 1.88 -12.89 -8.11
C VAL A 82 1.68 -13.19 -6.62
N LEU A 83 0.55 -13.79 -6.22
CA LEU A 83 0.30 -14.22 -4.84
C LEU A 83 0.83 -15.65 -4.55
N PHE A 84 1.32 -16.37 -5.56
CA PHE A 84 1.95 -17.68 -5.42
C PHE A 84 3.42 -17.49 -5.03
N PRO A 85 3.90 -18.05 -3.90
CA PRO A 85 5.27 -17.92 -3.43
C PRO A 85 6.32 -18.11 -4.52
N SER A 86 6.24 -19.19 -5.32
CA SER A 86 7.24 -19.45 -6.36
C SER A 86 7.31 -18.37 -7.44
N LEU A 87 6.22 -17.63 -7.67
CA LEU A 87 6.16 -16.55 -8.67
C LEU A 87 6.46 -15.19 -8.05
N ARG A 88 5.95 -14.96 -6.84
CA ARG A 88 6.26 -13.79 -6.05
C ARG A 88 7.74 -13.69 -5.75
N GLU A 89 8.43 -14.82 -5.64
CA GLU A 89 9.87 -14.93 -5.38
C GLU A 89 10.73 -14.91 -6.66
N ASP A 90 10.10 -14.83 -7.84
CA ASP A 90 10.74 -14.78 -9.15
C ASP A 90 10.76 -13.33 -9.67
N THR A 91 11.94 -12.70 -9.64
CA THR A 91 12.14 -11.31 -10.08
C THR A 91 11.86 -11.12 -11.56
N CYS A 92 12.12 -12.13 -12.41
CA CYS A 92 11.81 -12.07 -13.83
C CYS A 92 10.28 -12.02 -14.03
N PHE A 93 9.55 -12.91 -13.38
CA PHE A 93 8.08 -12.90 -13.45
C PHE A 93 7.49 -11.57 -12.95
N VAL A 94 8.00 -11.05 -11.83
CA VAL A 94 7.55 -9.77 -11.27
C VAL A 94 7.80 -8.61 -12.24
N SER A 95 8.96 -8.56 -12.87
CA SER A 95 9.31 -7.54 -13.87
C SER A 95 8.43 -7.64 -15.12
N ASP A 96 8.24 -8.85 -15.66
CA ASP A 96 7.41 -9.08 -16.85
C ASP A 96 5.94 -8.73 -16.57
N MET A 97 5.42 -9.14 -15.41
CA MET A 97 4.08 -8.76 -14.96
C MET A 97 3.93 -7.25 -14.83
N ALA A 98 4.90 -6.56 -14.21
CA ALA A 98 4.85 -5.12 -14.02
C ALA A 98 4.73 -4.40 -15.38
N THR A 99 5.54 -4.79 -16.35
CA THR A 99 5.48 -4.26 -17.73
C THR A 99 4.09 -4.49 -18.33
N ALA A 100 3.62 -5.73 -18.32
CA ALA A 100 2.35 -6.11 -18.94
C ALA A 100 1.13 -5.37 -18.34
N ILE A 101 1.11 -5.13 -17.02
CA ILE A 101 -0.04 -4.46 -16.37
C ILE A 101 0.04 -2.93 -16.47
N LEU A 102 1.24 -2.33 -16.47
CA LEU A 102 1.40 -0.87 -16.50
C LEU A 102 0.91 -0.28 -17.82
N ASP A 103 1.12 -0.95 -18.94
CA ASP A 103 0.58 -0.52 -20.22
C ASP A 103 -0.95 -0.59 -20.26
N ARG A 104 -1.54 -1.53 -19.50
CA ARG A 104 -2.99 -1.70 -19.38
C ARG A 104 -3.66 -0.71 -18.45
N MET A 105 -2.90 0.02 -17.62
CA MET A 105 -3.43 1.12 -16.82
C MET A 105 -3.93 2.30 -17.66
N LYS A 106 -3.56 2.37 -18.94
CA LYS A 106 -3.98 3.40 -19.89
C LYS A 106 -4.96 2.88 -20.95
N ASP A 107 -5.47 1.65 -20.80
CA ASP A 107 -6.40 1.04 -21.75
C ASP A 107 -7.67 1.89 -21.91
N SER A 108 -8.24 1.96 -23.11
CA SER A 108 -9.48 2.71 -23.38
C SER A 108 -10.67 2.13 -22.62
N VAL A 109 -10.67 0.82 -22.35
CA VAL A 109 -11.76 0.12 -21.67
C VAL A 109 -11.57 0.14 -20.16
N THR A 110 -12.53 0.74 -19.45
CA THR A 110 -12.50 0.87 -17.98
C THR A 110 -12.40 -0.48 -17.25
N LEU A 111 -12.99 -1.55 -17.80
CA LEU A 111 -12.87 -2.88 -17.21
C LEU A 111 -11.42 -3.39 -17.23
N VAL A 112 -10.67 -3.14 -18.30
CA VAL A 112 -9.25 -3.52 -18.40
C VAL A 112 -8.45 -2.73 -17.36
N ARG A 113 -8.62 -1.40 -17.31
CA ARG A 113 -7.96 -0.56 -16.29
C ARG A 113 -8.29 -0.99 -14.86
N LEU A 114 -9.53 -1.40 -14.59
CA LEU A 114 -9.94 -1.91 -13.28
C LEU A 114 -9.18 -3.20 -12.90
N ARG A 115 -9.00 -4.14 -13.84
CA ARG A 115 -8.27 -5.38 -13.60
C ARG A 115 -6.76 -5.15 -13.50
N ALA A 116 -6.20 -4.29 -14.34
CA ALA A 116 -4.81 -3.87 -14.26
C ALA A 116 -4.50 -3.20 -12.91
N SER A 117 -5.34 -2.26 -12.46
CA SER A 117 -5.19 -1.58 -11.18
C SER A 117 -5.27 -2.54 -9.99
N TRP A 118 -6.16 -3.54 -10.06
CA TRP A 118 -6.22 -4.59 -9.03
C TRP A 118 -4.94 -5.44 -9.00
N ALA A 119 -4.43 -5.83 -10.17
CA ALA A 119 -3.19 -6.58 -10.31
C ALA A 119 -1.98 -5.79 -9.83
N GLN A 120 -1.90 -4.50 -10.14
CA GLN A 120 -0.85 -3.59 -9.67
C GLN A 120 -0.83 -3.48 -8.15
N GLY A 121 -2.00 -3.39 -7.51
CA GLY A 121 -2.08 -3.42 -6.05
C GLY A 121 -1.58 -4.75 -5.47
N ASN A 122 -1.90 -5.89 -6.09
CA ASN A 122 -1.37 -7.19 -5.65
C ASN A 122 0.13 -7.33 -5.86
N LEU A 123 0.66 -6.78 -6.95
CA LEU A 123 2.10 -6.68 -7.19
C LEU A 123 2.78 -5.89 -6.06
N CYS A 124 2.25 -4.72 -5.70
CA CYS A 124 2.84 -3.92 -4.61
C CYS A 124 2.75 -4.62 -3.25
N ASP A 125 1.63 -5.28 -2.95
CA ASP A 125 1.50 -6.09 -1.72
C ASP A 125 2.45 -7.29 -1.72
N ALA A 126 2.67 -7.91 -2.88
CA ALA A 126 3.66 -8.97 -3.06
C ALA A 126 5.08 -8.46 -2.76
N LEU A 127 5.45 -7.30 -3.29
CA LEU A 127 6.73 -6.64 -3.02
C LEU A 127 6.92 -6.34 -1.52
N VAL A 128 5.85 -5.92 -0.84
CA VAL A 128 5.87 -5.73 0.62
C VAL A 128 6.15 -7.04 1.35
N ILE A 129 5.58 -8.17 0.92
CA ILE A 129 5.82 -9.45 1.59
C ILE A 129 7.27 -9.91 1.39
N VAL A 130 7.84 -9.76 0.19
CA VAL A 130 9.24 -10.13 -0.04
C VAL A 130 10.23 -9.15 0.59
N SER A 131 9.77 -7.94 0.95
CA SER A 131 10.58 -6.96 1.68
C SER A 131 10.88 -7.30 3.13
N ASP A 132 10.20 -8.31 3.68
CA ASP A 132 10.47 -8.81 5.04
C ASP A 132 11.80 -9.61 5.12
N ALA A 133 12.47 -9.88 3.99
CA ALA A 133 13.79 -10.51 3.96
C ALA A 133 14.90 -9.53 4.38
N GLU A 134 15.89 -9.99 5.15
CA GLU A 134 16.96 -9.14 5.72
C GLU A 134 17.76 -8.35 4.66
N ASP A 135 18.07 -8.98 3.53
CA ASP A 135 18.85 -8.38 2.44
C ASP A 135 17.97 -7.82 1.30
N PHE A 136 16.71 -7.46 1.59
CA PHE A 136 15.82 -6.96 0.56
C PHE A 136 16.34 -5.67 -0.09
N ASN A 137 16.50 -5.71 -1.42
CA ASN A 137 16.85 -4.58 -2.24
C ASN A 137 15.80 -4.36 -3.33
N LEU A 138 14.99 -3.30 -3.20
CA LEU A 138 13.90 -2.98 -4.14
C LEU A 138 14.37 -2.91 -5.60
N ARG A 139 15.61 -2.48 -5.86
CA ARG A 139 16.18 -2.34 -7.21
C ARG A 139 16.33 -3.68 -7.95
N GLU A 140 16.42 -4.80 -7.24
CA GLU A 140 16.49 -6.14 -7.83
C GLU A 140 15.14 -6.64 -8.34
N TRP A 141 14.06 -6.03 -7.84
CA TRP A 141 12.68 -6.40 -8.16
C TRP A 141 12.06 -5.49 -9.20
N VAL A 142 12.25 -4.17 -9.03
CA VAL A 142 11.69 -3.15 -9.90
C VAL A 142 12.72 -2.06 -10.17
N SER A 143 12.96 -1.81 -11.45
CA SER A 143 13.82 -0.70 -11.87
C SER A 143 13.24 0.64 -11.43
N ILE A 144 14.08 1.68 -11.29
CA ILE A 144 13.60 3.03 -10.94
C ILE A 144 12.54 3.54 -11.94
N PRO A 145 12.71 3.41 -13.28
CA PRO A 145 11.65 3.75 -14.23
C PRO A 145 10.34 2.98 -13.99
N THR A 146 10.41 1.69 -13.68
CA THR A 146 9.23 0.88 -13.36
C THR A 146 8.57 1.37 -12.07
N TRP A 147 9.34 1.67 -11.02
CA TRP A 147 8.82 2.25 -9.77
C TRP A 147 8.10 3.60 -10.03
N MET A 148 8.70 4.49 -10.83
CA MET A 148 8.09 5.76 -11.22
C MET A 148 6.78 5.55 -11.98
N ALA A 149 6.75 4.58 -12.89
CA ALA A 149 5.55 4.22 -13.66
C ALA A 149 4.44 3.64 -12.76
N ILE A 150 4.78 2.79 -11.77
CA ILE A 150 3.83 2.27 -10.78
C ILE A 150 3.24 3.44 -9.98
N LEU A 151 4.08 4.32 -9.42
CA LEU A 151 3.60 5.46 -8.63
C LEU A 151 2.72 6.41 -9.47
N SER A 152 3.15 6.72 -10.69
CA SER A 152 2.43 7.60 -11.61
C SER A 152 1.06 7.03 -12.01
N THR A 153 1.00 5.78 -12.46
CA THR A 153 -0.26 5.13 -12.86
C THR A 153 -1.22 4.94 -11.69
N ALA A 154 -0.71 4.59 -10.50
CA ALA A 154 -1.52 4.51 -9.29
C ALA A 154 -2.06 5.89 -8.90
N THR A 155 -1.26 6.95 -9.02
CA THR A 155 -1.70 8.33 -8.76
C THR A 155 -2.83 8.72 -9.70
N SER A 156 -2.67 8.52 -11.02
CA SER A 156 -3.73 8.80 -12.00
C SER A 156 -5.00 7.99 -11.73
N ALA A 157 -4.89 6.68 -11.48
CA ALA A 157 -6.03 5.83 -11.18
C ALA A 157 -6.74 6.17 -9.86
N SER A 158 -6.04 6.80 -8.91
CA SER A 158 -6.64 7.30 -7.67
C SER A 158 -7.56 8.51 -7.88
N LEU A 159 -7.48 9.15 -9.05
CA LEU A 159 -8.27 10.32 -9.43
C LEU A 159 -9.26 10.02 -10.57
N ASP A 160 -9.17 8.85 -11.22
CA ASP A 160 -10.07 8.35 -12.27
C ASP A 160 -11.41 7.85 -11.65
N ASN A 161 -12.01 6.84 -12.27
CA ASN A 161 -13.26 6.19 -11.90
C ASN A 161 -13.22 5.59 -10.48
N ASP A 162 -14.31 5.76 -9.73
CA ASP A 162 -14.44 5.34 -8.33
C ASP A 162 -14.13 3.87 -8.08
N LYS A 163 -14.33 2.99 -9.07
CA LYS A 163 -14.03 1.56 -8.95
C LYS A 163 -12.52 1.28 -8.88
N LEU A 164 -11.68 2.14 -9.46
CA LEU A 164 -10.23 2.00 -9.48
C LEU A 164 -9.59 2.56 -8.21
N ARG A 165 -10.15 3.64 -7.66
CA ARG A 165 -9.51 4.44 -6.60
C ARG A 165 -9.04 3.64 -5.40
N SER A 166 -9.85 2.68 -4.94
CA SER A 166 -9.48 1.81 -3.80
C SER A 166 -8.24 0.96 -4.08
N ASN A 167 -8.09 0.42 -5.29
CA ASN A 167 -6.92 -0.39 -5.66
C ASN A 167 -5.70 0.49 -5.87
N ALA A 168 -5.91 1.67 -6.46
CA ALA A 168 -4.88 2.65 -6.73
C ALA A 168 -4.21 3.17 -5.45
N VAL A 169 -4.99 3.60 -4.45
CA VAL A 169 -4.41 4.06 -3.16
C VAL A 169 -3.71 2.92 -2.41
N ARG A 170 -4.22 1.68 -2.50
CA ARG A 170 -3.54 0.50 -1.94
C ARG A 170 -2.16 0.29 -2.58
N ALA A 171 -2.07 0.34 -3.92
CA ALA A 171 -0.81 0.22 -4.63
C ALA A 171 0.19 1.32 -4.22
N MET A 172 -0.27 2.59 -4.14
CA MET A 172 0.57 3.70 -3.66
C MET A 172 1.10 3.44 -2.26
N GLY A 173 0.23 3.04 -1.32
CA GLY A 173 0.60 2.79 0.07
C GLY A 173 1.64 1.69 0.23
N SER A 174 1.44 0.57 -0.47
CA SER A 174 2.34 -0.58 -0.40
C SER A 174 3.68 -0.31 -1.08
N LEU A 175 3.71 0.38 -2.23
CA LEU A 175 4.96 0.76 -2.90
C LEU A 175 5.80 1.71 -2.02
N LEU A 176 5.16 2.76 -1.50
CA LEU A 176 5.83 3.78 -0.69
C LEU A 176 6.27 3.26 0.68
N ARG A 177 5.63 2.21 1.22
CA ARG A 177 6.08 1.52 2.45
C ARG A 177 7.50 0.97 2.35
N ILE A 178 7.90 0.50 1.18
CA ILE A 178 9.17 -0.20 0.96
C ILE A 178 10.16 0.61 0.13
N THR A 179 9.83 1.88 -0.17
CA THR A 179 10.67 2.74 -1.01
C THR A 179 11.87 3.26 -0.21
N PRO A 180 13.12 2.98 -0.64
CA PRO A 180 14.30 3.47 0.05
C PRO A 180 14.51 4.99 -0.09
N PHE A 181 15.33 5.58 0.77
CA PHE A 181 15.50 7.03 0.87
C PHE A 181 16.00 7.70 -0.42
N ASP A 182 16.90 7.06 -1.15
CA ASP A 182 17.51 7.58 -2.38
C ASP A 182 16.48 7.80 -3.51
N TYR A 183 15.37 7.07 -3.52
CA TYR A 183 14.26 7.29 -4.46
C TYR A 183 13.56 8.64 -4.22
N PHE A 184 13.61 9.17 -3.00
CA PHE A 184 13.07 10.49 -2.65
C PHE A 184 14.07 11.62 -2.86
N GLN A 185 15.31 11.34 -3.28
CA GLN A 185 16.29 12.35 -3.62
C GLN A 185 16.21 12.77 -5.10
N ASP A 186 15.65 11.91 -5.95
CA ASP A 186 15.43 12.22 -7.35
C ASP A 186 14.34 13.29 -7.53
N ARG A 187 14.63 14.31 -8.34
CA ARG A 187 13.72 15.45 -8.56
C ARG A 187 12.41 15.01 -9.20
N HIS A 188 12.44 14.06 -10.13
CA HIS A 188 11.24 13.58 -10.79
C HIS A 188 10.41 12.68 -9.86
N GLY A 189 11.07 11.77 -9.12
CA GLY A 189 10.47 10.97 -8.07
C GLY A 189 9.78 11.82 -7.02
N MET A 190 10.39 12.94 -6.62
CA MET A 190 9.80 13.90 -5.69
C MET A 190 8.54 14.60 -6.23
N LEU A 191 8.51 14.97 -7.50
CA LEU A 191 7.31 15.54 -8.13
C LEU A 191 6.17 14.52 -8.17
N LEU A 192 6.47 13.28 -8.57
CA LEU A 192 5.50 12.18 -8.56
C LEU A 192 4.96 11.91 -7.16
N LEU A 193 5.83 11.92 -6.15
CA LEU A 193 5.42 11.74 -4.77
C LEU A 193 4.46 12.85 -4.31
N ARG A 194 4.76 14.11 -4.63
CA ARG A 194 3.87 15.23 -4.29
C ARG A 194 2.46 15.00 -4.86
N ASP A 195 2.36 14.61 -6.13
CA ASP A 195 1.09 14.35 -6.79
C ASP A 195 0.37 13.13 -6.18
N ALA A 196 1.12 12.07 -5.85
CA ALA A 196 0.59 10.91 -5.15
C ALA A 196 -0.02 11.27 -3.79
N MET A 197 0.65 12.13 -3.01
CA MET A 197 0.14 12.56 -1.71
C MET A 197 -1.11 13.45 -1.84
N VAL A 198 -1.20 14.28 -2.87
CA VAL A 198 -2.43 15.03 -3.18
C VAL A 198 -3.58 14.06 -3.51
N GLY A 199 -3.32 13.03 -4.32
CA GLY A 199 -4.28 11.98 -4.63
C GLY A 199 -4.74 11.20 -3.40
N LEU A 200 -3.81 10.85 -2.52
CA LEU A 200 -4.10 10.15 -1.26
C LEU A 200 -5.00 10.98 -0.34
N VAL A 201 -4.65 12.24 -0.09
CA VAL A 201 -5.43 13.16 0.77
C VAL A 201 -6.85 13.31 0.25
N LYS A 202 -7.03 13.56 -1.05
CA LYS A 202 -8.35 13.64 -1.68
C LYS A 202 -9.20 12.40 -1.43
N ASN A 203 -8.59 11.21 -1.46
CA ASN A 203 -9.27 9.95 -1.24
C ASN A 203 -9.57 9.65 0.25
N ILE A 204 -8.77 10.16 1.19
CA ILE A 204 -9.06 10.13 2.63
C ILE A 204 -10.29 11.00 2.95
N GLU A 205 -10.35 12.19 2.36
CA GLU A 205 -11.39 13.17 2.62
C GLU A 205 -12.70 12.81 1.91
N ASN A 206 -12.64 12.55 0.60
CA ASN A 206 -13.80 12.57 -0.30
C ASN A 206 -14.08 11.23 -0.99
N GLY A 207 -13.30 10.18 -0.71
CA GLY A 207 -13.53 8.86 -1.31
C GLY A 207 -14.85 8.21 -0.87
N SER A 208 -15.28 7.18 -1.59
CA SER A 208 -16.31 6.24 -1.09
C SER A 208 -15.85 5.61 0.24
N LEU A 209 -16.75 5.02 1.04
CA LEU A 209 -16.37 4.37 2.30
C LEU A 209 -15.25 3.33 2.13
N LYS A 210 -15.32 2.53 1.06
CA LYS A 210 -14.27 1.56 0.71
C LYS A 210 -12.96 2.27 0.36
N THR A 211 -13.02 3.33 -0.44
CA THR A 211 -11.84 4.08 -0.87
C THR A 211 -11.18 4.82 0.30
N ARG A 212 -11.97 5.45 1.19
CA ARG A 212 -11.46 6.10 2.41
C ARG A 212 -10.79 5.10 3.34
N TRP A 213 -11.38 3.92 3.52
CA TRP A 213 -10.77 2.84 4.28
C TRP A 213 -9.40 2.46 3.71
N ASN A 214 -9.33 2.22 2.39
CA ASN A 214 -8.07 1.86 1.72
C ASN A 214 -7.06 3.01 1.75
N ALA A 215 -7.49 4.28 1.64
CA ALA A 215 -6.62 5.44 1.66
C ALA A 215 -6.02 5.68 3.05
N CYS A 216 -6.81 5.50 4.12
CA CYS A 216 -6.29 5.56 5.48
C CYS A 216 -5.31 4.41 5.77
N HIS A 217 -5.63 3.20 5.30
CA HIS A 217 -4.72 2.06 5.39
C HIS A 217 -3.41 2.29 4.62
N ALA A 218 -3.49 2.86 3.42
CA ALA A 218 -2.34 3.24 2.62
C ALA A 218 -1.47 4.29 3.33
N ALA A 219 -2.09 5.30 3.96
CA ALA A 219 -1.37 6.28 4.78
C ALA A 219 -0.62 5.62 5.94
N SER A 220 -1.22 4.65 6.63
CA SER A 220 -0.51 3.87 7.65
C SER A 220 0.67 3.10 7.05
N ASN A 221 0.51 2.44 5.90
CA ASN A 221 1.63 1.73 5.26
C ASN A 221 2.77 2.68 4.86
N ILE A 222 2.47 3.86 4.32
CA ILE A 222 3.46 4.90 4.00
C ILE A 222 4.23 5.31 5.26
N LEU A 223 3.51 5.57 6.35
CA LEU A 223 4.11 6.06 7.60
C LEU A 223 4.93 5.01 8.36
N LYS A 224 4.84 3.72 7.99
CA LYS A 224 5.75 2.67 8.49
C LYS A 224 7.15 2.79 7.88
N ASN A 225 7.30 3.51 6.78
CA ASN A 225 8.59 3.70 6.14
C ASN A 225 9.37 4.83 6.82
N ASP A 226 10.43 4.46 7.52
CA ASP A 226 11.32 5.42 8.20
C ASP A 226 12.08 6.36 7.25
N ALA A 227 12.26 5.96 5.99
CA ALA A 227 12.87 6.78 4.95
C ALA A 227 11.87 7.74 4.30
N PHE A 228 10.56 7.61 4.56
CA PHE A 228 9.55 8.41 3.91
C PHE A 228 9.66 9.89 4.34
N PRO A 229 9.68 10.85 3.40
CA PRO A 229 9.80 12.26 3.70
C PRO A 229 8.53 12.82 4.39
N MET A 230 8.46 12.72 5.71
CA MET A 230 7.34 13.20 6.52
C MET A 230 7.82 14.04 7.70
N GLY A 231 7.02 15.01 8.11
CA GLY A 231 7.34 15.85 9.26
C GLY A 231 8.31 16.96 8.91
N PHE A 232 9.23 17.24 9.83
CA PHE A 232 10.27 18.25 9.59
C PHE A 232 11.24 17.81 8.49
N LEU A 233 11.67 18.75 7.64
CA LEU A 233 12.73 18.49 6.68
C LEU A 233 13.98 18.09 7.45
N HIS A 234 14.63 17.01 6.98
CA HIS A 234 15.96 16.68 7.46
C HIS A 234 16.89 17.80 6.99
N GLN A 235 17.34 18.65 7.91
CA GLN A 235 18.42 19.57 7.61
C GLN A 235 19.60 18.70 7.17
N GLY A 236 19.94 18.75 5.88
CA GLY A 236 21.16 18.16 5.42
C GLY A 236 22.30 18.69 6.28
N GLN A 237 23.31 17.86 6.51
CA GLN A 237 24.62 18.28 6.97
C GLN A 237 25.26 19.22 5.93
N GLY A 238 24.67 20.39 5.73
CA GLY A 238 25.32 21.49 5.06
C GLY A 238 26.44 21.92 5.99
N GLN A 239 27.67 21.74 5.55
CA GLN A 239 28.82 22.50 6.03
C GLN A 239 28.50 23.99 5.83
N GLN A 240 27.81 24.58 6.79
CA GLN A 240 27.84 26.01 7.02
C GLN A 240 28.39 26.12 8.44
N SER A 241 29.63 26.64 8.52
CA SER A 241 30.26 26.91 9.81
C SER A 241 29.26 27.71 10.64
N ASP A 242 28.95 27.19 11.83
CA ASP A 242 28.10 27.85 12.84
C ASP A 242 28.69 29.20 13.32
N TYR A 243 29.81 29.62 12.72
CA TYR A 243 30.65 30.77 13.03
C TYR A 243 30.82 31.62 11.78
N ASP A 244 30.73 32.94 11.94
CA ASP A 244 31.11 33.91 10.93
C ASP A 244 32.66 33.97 10.78
N GLU A 245 33.14 34.83 9.87
CA GLU A 245 34.59 35.04 9.65
C GLU A 245 35.33 35.59 10.88
N ASN A 246 34.59 36.02 11.92
CA ASN A 246 35.11 36.56 13.18
C ASN A 246 35.02 35.56 14.35
N GLY A 247 34.49 34.35 14.13
CA GLY A 247 34.31 33.35 15.19
C GLY A 247 33.09 33.58 16.08
N GLU A 248 32.17 34.47 15.72
CA GLU A 248 30.90 34.65 16.43
C GLU A 248 29.86 33.63 15.97
N ARG A 249 29.22 32.98 16.94
CA ARG A 249 28.18 31.98 16.67
C ARG A 249 26.93 32.70 16.18
N TYR A 250 26.42 32.34 14.99
CA TYR A 250 25.11 32.82 14.55
C TYR A 250 24.08 32.51 15.65
N GLY A 251 23.49 33.55 16.23
CA GLY A 251 22.42 33.39 17.21
C GLY A 251 21.33 32.54 16.58
N LYS A 252 20.92 31.46 17.27
CA LYS A 252 19.77 30.63 16.89
C LYS A 252 18.50 31.48 16.92
N GLN A 253 18.29 32.31 15.90
CA GLN A 253 16.93 32.63 15.48
C GLN A 253 16.23 31.29 15.29
N LEU A 254 15.02 31.15 15.85
CA LEU A 254 14.13 30.03 15.60
C LEU A 254 14.01 29.85 14.08
N GLN A 255 14.93 29.10 13.47
CA GLN A 255 14.80 28.65 12.09
C GLN A 255 13.49 27.88 12.10
N GLN A 256 12.47 28.46 11.45
CA GLN A 256 11.19 27.80 11.31
C GLN A 256 11.48 26.43 10.72
N GLN A 257 11.34 25.38 11.53
CA GLN A 257 11.54 24.02 11.09
C GLN A 257 10.51 23.78 9.99
N GLN A 258 10.97 23.83 8.74
CA GLN A 258 10.11 23.62 7.59
C GLN A 258 9.66 22.17 7.58
N GLU A 259 8.44 21.93 7.10
CA GLU A 259 7.85 20.59 6.98
C GLU A 259 7.69 20.22 5.52
N TYR A 260 7.71 18.92 5.21
CA TYR A 260 7.33 18.46 3.87
C TYR A 260 5.91 18.92 3.54
N THR A 261 5.68 19.34 2.29
CA THR A 261 4.46 20.06 1.87
C THR A 261 3.15 19.30 2.10
N TRP A 262 3.18 17.97 2.19
CA TRP A 262 2.01 17.13 2.49
C TRP A 262 1.83 16.80 3.97
N THR A 263 2.80 17.12 4.84
CA THR A 263 2.76 16.76 6.27
C THR A 263 1.46 17.24 6.92
N ALA A 264 1.19 18.55 6.80
CA ALA A 264 0.00 19.15 7.38
C ALA A 264 -1.29 18.62 6.75
N THR A 265 -1.34 18.48 5.42
CA THR A 265 -2.58 18.06 4.73
C THR A 265 -2.94 16.61 5.02
N VAL A 266 -1.94 15.71 5.09
CA VAL A 266 -2.15 14.31 5.47
C VAL A 266 -2.66 14.20 6.90
N TYR A 267 -2.03 14.88 7.86
CA TYR A 267 -2.48 14.82 9.27
C TYR A 267 -3.86 15.46 9.46
N CYS A 268 -4.13 16.60 8.83
CA CYS A 268 -5.46 17.21 8.85
C CYS A 268 -6.54 16.28 8.29
N ALA A 269 -6.29 15.64 7.14
CA ALA A 269 -7.24 14.72 6.53
C ALA A 269 -7.51 13.48 7.40
N LEU A 270 -6.46 12.91 8.01
CA LEU A 270 -6.58 11.79 8.93
C LEU A 270 -7.32 12.17 10.23
N ILE A 271 -6.98 13.32 10.83
CA ILE A 271 -7.70 13.87 12.01
C ILE A 271 -9.18 14.05 11.68
N HIS A 272 -9.50 14.62 10.53
CA HIS A 272 -10.87 14.78 10.08
C HIS A 272 -11.57 13.42 9.89
N ALA A 273 -10.89 12.43 9.30
CA ALA A 273 -11.44 11.09 9.16
C ALA A 273 -11.72 10.42 10.52
N VAL A 274 -10.84 10.56 11.51
CA VAL A 274 -11.02 10.02 12.87
C VAL A 274 -12.18 10.69 13.60
N THR A 275 -12.27 12.02 13.52
CA THR A 275 -13.20 12.85 14.32
C THR A 275 -14.58 13.02 13.68
N LYS A 276 -14.71 12.95 12.35
CA LYS A 276 -15.95 13.29 11.62
C LYS A 276 -16.53 12.15 10.78
N CYS A 277 -15.77 11.11 10.44
CA CYS A 277 -16.32 10.02 9.63
C CYS A 277 -17.31 9.19 10.46
N LYS A 278 -18.52 8.93 9.95
CA LYS A 278 -19.49 8.05 10.62
C LYS A 278 -19.08 6.57 10.58
N ASN A 279 -18.22 6.17 9.65
CA ASN A 279 -17.82 4.77 9.48
C ASN A 279 -16.63 4.41 10.38
N TYR A 280 -16.87 3.52 11.34
CA TYR A 280 -15.86 3.08 12.31
C TYR A 280 -14.64 2.43 11.68
N LYS A 281 -14.78 1.63 10.62
CA LYS A 281 -13.61 1.02 9.96
C LYS A 281 -12.68 2.08 9.39
N VAL A 282 -13.23 3.15 8.82
CA VAL A 282 -12.45 4.30 8.33
C VAL A 282 -11.79 5.03 9.50
N ARG A 283 -12.52 5.31 10.59
CA ARG A 283 -11.96 5.95 11.80
C ARG A 283 -10.80 5.16 12.38
N ILE A 284 -10.96 3.84 12.54
CA ILE A 284 -9.91 2.94 13.05
C ILE A 284 -8.67 3.01 12.17
N ASN A 285 -8.81 2.90 10.85
CA ASN A 285 -7.65 2.95 9.95
C ASN A 285 -6.99 4.34 9.92
N ALA A 286 -7.77 5.41 9.96
CA ALA A 286 -7.23 6.75 10.04
C ALA A 286 -6.44 6.94 11.34
N CYS A 287 -6.95 6.37 12.44
CA CYS A 287 -6.27 6.45 13.72
C CYS A 287 -5.00 5.59 13.79
N LEU A 288 -5.03 4.38 13.24
CA LEU A 288 -3.84 3.55 13.08
C LEU A 288 -2.76 4.29 12.28
N ALA A 289 -3.13 4.99 11.21
CA ALA A 289 -2.20 5.83 10.46
C ALA A 289 -1.60 6.95 11.33
N LEU A 290 -2.40 7.65 12.12
CA LEU A 290 -1.92 8.68 13.06
C LEU A 290 -0.99 8.10 14.15
N ALA A 291 -1.21 6.86 14.58
CA ALA A 291 -0.39 6.18 15.58
C ALA A 291 0.85 5.48 14.99
N THR A 292 1.00 5.46 13.66
CA THR A 292 2.07 4.70 12.99
C THR A 292 3.47 5.31 13.21
N PRO A 293 3.72 6.63 13.06
CA PRO A 293 5.07 7.16 13.15
C PRO A 293 5.73 6.90 14.51
N HIS A 294 6.93 6.28 14.50
CA HIS A 294 7.64 5.92 15.73
C HIS A 294 8.59 7.02 16.25
N ARG A 295 8.79 8.10 15.48
CA ARG A 295 9.67 9.22 15.81
C ARG A 295 8.90 10.54 15.83
N ARG A 296 9.17 11.37 16.84
CA ARG A 296 8.52 12.69 17.01
C ARG A 296 8.71 13.62 15.80
N SER A 297 9.88 13.58 15.17
CA SER A 297 10.20 14.42 14.02
C SER A 297 9.27 14.19 12.82
N LEU A 298 8.75 12.96 12.66
CA LEU A 298 7.82 12.59 11.58
C LEU A 298 6.46 13.27 11.74
N TYR A 299 6.05 13.58 12.97
CA TYR A 299 4.82 14.33 13.23
C TYR A 299 4.94 15.82 12.93
N GLY A 300 6.17 16.34 12.79
CA GLY A 300 6.40 17.77 12.72
C GLY A 300 5.80 18.50 13.92
N ARG A 301 5.07 19.59 13.67
CA ARG A 301 4.35 20.37 14.68
C ARG A 301 2.93 19.86 15.00
N HIS A 302 2.52 18.74 14.41
CA HIS A 302 1.12 18.25 14.49
C HIS A 302 0.85 17.27 15.64
N LEU A 303 1.88 16.79 16.33
CA LEU A 303 1.74 15.75 17.37
C LEU A 303 0.70 16.10 18.45
N GLN A 304 0.73 17.33 18.96
CA GLN A 304 -0.22 17.77 19.99
C GLN A 304 -1.66 17.78 19.49
N THR A 305 -1.89 18.30 18.28
CA THR A 305 -3.20 18.34 17.63
C THR A 305 -3.72 16.93 17.37
N ILE A 306 -2.86 16.01 16.93
CA ILE A 306 -3.19 14.60 16.74
C ILE A 306 -3.62 13.96 18.06
N PHE A 307 -2.84 14.15 19.14
CA PHE A 307 -3.17 13.62 20.46
C PHE A 307 -4.54 14.13 20.96
N GLN A 308 -4.78 15.44 20.87
CA GLN A 308 -6.05 16.05 21.27
C GLN A 308 -7.23 15.55 20.44
N ALA A 309 -7.05 15.37 19.13
CA ALA A 309 -8.08 14.82 18.25
C ALA A 309 -8.43 13.38 18.61
N ILE A 310 -7.43 12.53 18.91
CA ILE A 310 -7.65 11.15 19.32
C ILE A 310 -8.35 11.09 20.68
N LEU A 311 -7.87 11.86 21.67
CA LEU A 311 -8.46 11.90 23.01
C LEU A 311 -9.92 12.37 22.99
N SER A 312 -10.22 13.46 22.28
CA SER A 312 -11.60 13.96 22.14
C SER A 312 -12.52 12.95 21.44
N THR A 313 -11.99 12.24 20.44
CA THR A 313 -12.69 11.19 19.72
C THR A 313 -13.01 10.00 20.63
N TRP A 314 -12.06 9.60 21.48
CA TRP A 314 -12.26 8.55 22.46
C TRP A 314 -13.34 8.92 23.48
N HIS A 315 -13.30 10.13 24.03
CA HIS A 315 -14.33 10.62 24.94
C HIS A 315 -15.72 10.61 24.29
N THR A 316 -15.82 11.03 23.03
CA THR A 316 -17.09 11.04 22.27
C THR A 316 -17.62 9.62 22.07
N CYS A 317 -16.75 8.64 21.83
CA CYS A 317 -17.15 7.23 21.68
C CYS A 317 -17.62 6.56 22.99
N HIS A 318 -17.17 7.08 24.14
CA HIS A 318 -17.48 6.52 25.45
C HIS A 318 -18.52 7.34 26.22
N ASP A 319 -19.08 8.38 25.60
CA ASP A 319 -20.14 9.18 26.23
C ASP A 319 -21.46 8.40 26.19
N PRO A 320 -22.00 7.96 27.34
CA PRO A 320 -23.24 7.19 27.41
C PRO A 320 -24.47 7.99 26.94
N ASN A 321 -24.35 9.32 26.81
CA ASN A 321 -25.43 10.18 26.33
C ASN A 321 -25.41 10.37 24.81
N ILE A 322 -24.34 9.94 24.14
CA ILE A 322 -24.28 9.89 22.68
C ILE A 322 -24.77 8.50 22.26
N THR A 323 -25.94 8.45 21.62
CA THR A 323 -26.56 7.19 21.22
C THR A 323 -25.68 6.46 20.21
N ALA A 324 -24.92 5.49 20.72
CA ALA A 324 -24.14 4.58 19.91
C ALA A 324 -25.09 3.81 18.98
N ASP A 325 -24.93 3.95 17.67
CA ASP A 325 -25.69 3.15 16.70
C ASP A 325 -25.37 1.66 16.95
N PHE A 326 -26.31 0.74 16.71
CA PHE A 326 -26.13 -0.70 17.05
C PHE A 326 -24.87 -1.33 16.41
N GLN A 327 -24.35 -0.72 15.33
CA GLN A 327 -23.09 -1.11 14.68
C GLN A 327 -21.84 -0.86 15.54
N GLU A 328 -21.88 0.06 16.51
CA GLU A 328 -20.74 0.47 17.34
C GLU A 328 -20.27 -0.66 18.27
N TYR A 329 -21.20 -1.38 18.90
CA TYR A 329 -20.90 -2.51 19.80
C TYR A 329 -20.12 -3.64 19.10
N LYS A 330 -20.45 -3.93 17.83
CA LYS A 330 -19.78 -4.99 17.07
C LYS A 330 -18.34 -4.65 16.70
N TYR A 331 -18.00 -3.37 16.56
CA TYR A 331 -16.63 -2.95 16.26
C TYR A 331 -15.75 -2.93 17.50
N GLN A 332 -16.32 -2.72 18.69
CA GLN A 332 -15.61 -2.82 19.97
C GLN A 332 -15.05 -4.25 20.19
N GLU A 333 -15.84 -5.30 19.91
CA GLU A 333 -15.36 -6.68 19.97
C GLU A 333 -14.26 -6.97 18.93
N GLN A 334 -14.41 -6.47 17.70
CA GLN A 334 -13.43 -6.70 16.63
C GLN A 334 -12.08 -6.00 16.90
N LEU A 335 -12.12 -4.84 17.55
CA LEU A 335 -10.95 -4.11 18.05
C LEU A 335 -10.21 -4.92 19.11
N ASN A 336 -10.92 -5.47 20.09
CA ASN A 336 -10.35 -6.30 21.17
C ASN A 336 -9.63 -7.55 20.65
N HIS A 337 -10.01 -8.11 19.51
CA HIS A 337 -9.36 -9.27 18.90
C HIS A 337 -8.09 -8.96 18.10
N GLN A 338 -7.87 -7.71 17.68
CA GLN A 338 -6.68 -7.30 16.90
C GLN A 338 -5.54 -6.77 17.79
N VAL A 339 -5.73 -6.81 19.11
CA VAL A 339 -4.76 -6.35 20.11
C VAL A 339 -3.70 -7.42 20.34
N ILE A 340 -2.41 -7.06 20.18
CA ILE A 340 -1.29 -7.91 20.59
C ILE A 340 -1.17 -7.85 22.12
N PRO A 341 -1.02 -8.97 22.85
CA PRO A 341 -0.88 -8.97 24.30
C PRO A 341 0.40 -8.25 24.75
N PHE A 342 0.28 -7.53 25.86
CA PHE A 342 1.35 -6.82 26.57
C PHE A 342 2.43 -7.78 27.11
N PRO A 343 3.75 -7.53 26.94
CA PRO A 343 4.79 -8.20 27.72
C PRO A 343 4.92 -7.53 29.11
N PRO A 344 5.09 -8.28 30.21
CA PRO A 344 5.05 -7.74 31.57
C PRO A 344 6.13 -6.68 31.83
N PHE A 345 5.74 -5.59 32.51
CA PHE A 345 6.62 -4.50 32.92
C PHE A 345 7.73 -5.02 33.84
N HIS A 346 9.01 -4.90 33.44
CA HIS A 346 10.13 -4.90 34.37
C HIS A 346 10.47 -3.46 34.77
N SER A 347 10.48 -3.21 36.07
CA SER A 347 10.43 -1.91 36.75
C SER A 347 11.76 -1.16 36.82
N SER A 348 12.46 -0.99 35.70
CA SER A 348 13.75 -0.28 35.71
C SER A 348 14.13 0.35 34.37
N PHE A 349 13.30 1.27 33.86
CA PHE A 349 13.71 2.28 32.88
C PHE A 349 13.08 3.63 33.25
N PRO A 350 13.84 4.74 33.23
CA PRO A 350 13.28 6.06 33.50
C PRO A 350 12.36 6.47 32.33
N LEU A 351 11.05 6.35 32.55
CA LEU A 351 10.01 6.71 31.59
C LEU A 351 9.91 8.23 31.51
N SER A 352 10.34 8.83 30.39
CA SER A 352 9.92 10.19 30.06
C SER A 352 8.41 10.19 29.83
N ALA A 353 7.71 11.25 30.26
CA ALA A 353 6.26 11.41 30.10
C ALA A 353 5.78 11.29 28.62
N GLU A 354 6.71 11.35 27.67
CA GLU A 354 6.49 11.27 26.23
C GLU A 354 6.26 9.83 25.73
N TYR A 355 6.86 8.82 26.37
CA TYR A 355 6.57 7.41 26.07
C TYR A 355 5.16 7.02 26.50
N VAL A 356 4.65 7.62 27.57
CA VAL A 356 3.29 7.38 28.03
C VAL A 356 2.27 7.88 27.00
N SER A 357 2.55 8.94 26.24
CA SER A 357 1.62 9.54 25.26
C SER A 357 1.32 8.64 24.05
N LEU A 358 2.34 8.13 23.35
CA LEU A 358 2.15 7.27 22.17
C LEU A 358 1.54 5.92 22.56
N TYR A 359 2.03 5.32 23.66
CA TYR A 359 1.49 4.06 24.17
C TYR A 359 0.06 4.23 24.71
N SER A 360 -0.26 5.38 25.32
CA SER A 360 -1.64 5.71 25.72
C SER A 360 -2.55 5.90 24.52
N ILE A 361 -2.09 6.52 23.43
CA ILE A 361 -2.85 6.60 22.18
C ILE A 361 -3.19 5.19 21.69
N THR A 362 -2.20 4.30 21.54
CA THR A 362 -2.45 2.92 21.09
C THR A 362 -3.33 2.13 22.07
N PHE A 363 -3.18 2.34 23.39
CA PHE A 363 -3.96 1.67 24.43
C PHE A 363 -5.42 2.16 24.51
N ILE A 364 -5.65 3.46 24.38
CA ILE A 364 -6.96 4.12 24.28
C ILE A 364 -7.69 3.69 23.00
N LEU A 365 -6.94 3.33 21.96
CA LEU A 365 -7.48 2.93 20.65
C LEU A 365 -7.83 1.45 20.51
N LEU A 366 -7.32 0.59 21.39
CA LEU A 366 -7.42 -0.87 21.27
C LEU A 366 -8.27 -1.53 22.38
N ARG A 367 -8.82 -0.74 23.30
CA ARG A 367 -9.86 -1.11 24.26
C ARG A 367 -11.09 -0.26 24.01
#